data_AF-A0A5J4RYL6-F1
#
_entry.id   AF-A0A5J4RYL6-F1
#
_cell.length_a   1.000
_cell.length_b   1.000
_cell.length_c   1.000
_cell.angle_alpha   90.00
_cell.angle_beta   90.00
_cell.angle_gamma   90.00
#
_symmetry.space_group_name_H-M   'P 1'
#
loop_
_entity.id
_entity.type
_entity.pdbx_description
1 polymer ?
#
loop_
_entity_poly.entity_id
_entity_poly.type
_entity_poly.pdbx_seq_one_letter_code
_entity_poly.pdbx_strand_id
1 'polypeptide(L)'
;MIRLSEKDSELFLSLYRQSGKRSISAFMADCVLHNPVKVVTVNKSVWDYALLLSGFFEQFRAIKTNYNRVFHALIRNFGEQKARFMMKIVEESTREFALGKLEIERLTAQLKERCLPR
;
A
#
# COMPACT_ATOMS: atom_id res chain seq x y z
N MET A 1 30.09 20.68 -11.08
CA MET A 1 29.51 22.02 -11.38
C MET A 1 28.00 21.88 -11.25
N ILE A 2 27.36 22.62 -10.34
CA ILE A 2 25.89 22.58 -10.17
C ILE A 2 25.28 23.39 -11.32
N ARG A 3 24.34 22.80 -12.05
CA ARG A 3 23.59 23.51 -13.10
C ARG A 3 22.31 24.04 -12.47
N LEU A 4 22.22 25.36 -12.39
CA LEU A 4 21.05 26.10 -11.93
C LEU A 4 20.47 26.88 -13.12
N SER A 5 19.17 27.16 -13.09
CA SER A 5 18.61 28.17 -13.98
C SER A 5 19.13 29.56 -13.60
N GLU A 6 18.98 30.56 -14.47
CA GLU A 6 19.43 31.93 -14.19
C GLU A 6 18.76 32.51 -12.93
N LYS A 7 17.44 32.30 -12.79
CA LYS A 7 16.66 32.68 -11.60
C LYS A 7 17.11 31.98 -10.33
N ASP A 8 17.38 30.66 -10.41
CA ASP A 8 17.84 29.89 -9.26
C ASP A 8 19.27 30.29 -8.86
N SER A 9 20.08 30.71 -9.83
CA SER A 9 21.45 31.20 -9.59
C SER A 9 21.45 32.52 -8.84
N GLU A 10 20.58 33.47 -9.20
CA GLU A 10 20.42 34.74 -8.49
C GLU A 10 19.94 34.53 -7.06
N LEU A 11 18.91 33.69 -6.87
CA LEU A 11 18.39 33.32 -5.56
C LEU A 11 19.48 32.66 -4.70
N PHE A 12 20.20 31.68 -5.25
CA PHE A 12 21.29 31.00 -4.56
C PHE A 12 22.39 31.97 -4.10
N LEU A 13 22.80 32.91 -4.96
CA LEU A 13 23.82 33.91 -4.62
C LEU A 13 23.32 34.89 -3.54
N SER A 14 22.04 35.26 -3.56
CA SER A 14 21.44 36.09 -2.51
C SER A 14 21.48 35.41 -1.13
N LEU A 15 21.11 34.12 -1.09
CA LEU A 15 21.11 33.31 0.14
C LEU A 15 22.53 33.09 0.65
N TYR A 16 23.49 32.85 -0.27
CA TYR A 16 24.91 32.75 0.07
C TYR A 16 25.42 34.03 0.75
N ARG A 17 25.13 35.21 0.18
CA ARG A 17 25.55 36.50 0.75
C ARG A 17 24.93 36.75 2.12
N GLN A 18 23.66 36.38 2.32
CA GLN A 18 22.98 36.49 3.61
C GLN A 18 23.52 35.50 4.66
N SER A 19 24.04 34.35 4.25
CA SER A 19 24.56 33.32 5.15
C SER A 19 25.87 33.70 5.87
N GLY A 20 26.63 34.68 5.35
CA GLY A 20 27.91 35.11 5.91
C GLY A 20 29.04 34.04 5.86
N LYS A 21 28.86 32.94 5.12
CA LYS A 21 29.85 31.86 5.03
C LYS A 21 31.05 32.28 4.18
N ARG A 22 32.24 31.75 4.52
CA ARG A 22 33.52 32.13 3.90
C ARG A 22 33.71 31.65 2.45
N SER A 23 32.96 30.64 2.03
CA SER A 23 32.99 30.12 0.67
C SER A 23 31.64 29.53 0.27
N ILE A 24 31.37 29.50 -1.03
CA ILE A 24 30.18 28.86 -1.60
C ILE A 24 30.13 27.37 -1.22
N SER A 25 31.28 26.69 -1.17
CA SER A 25 31.37 25.30 -0.75
C SER A 25 30.96 25.09 0.71
N ALA A 26 31.38 25.98 1.62
CA ALA A 26 30.98 25.93 3.03
C ALA A 26 29.48 26.20 3.19
N PHE A 27 28.92 27.12 2.41
CA PHE A 27 27.47 27.35 2.38
C PHE A 27 26.68 26.16 1.86
N MET A 28 27.11 25.53 0.77
CA MET A 28 26.47 24.32 0.24
C MET A 28 26.54 23.15 1.23
N ALA A 29 27.70 22.94 1.85
CA ALA A 29 27.86 21.91 2.88
C ALA A 29 26.94 22.17 4.06
N ASP A 30 26.84 23.42 4.53
CA ASP A 30 25.93 23.81 5.61
C ASP A 30 24.47 23.54 5.25
N CYS A 31 24.04 23.93 4.04
CA CYS A 31 22.68 23.67 3.56
C CYS A 31 22.37 22.19 3.38
N VAL A 32 23.31 21.35 2.95
CA VAL A 32 23.07 19.92 2.74
C VAL A 32 23.11 19.15 4.06
N LEU A 33 23.99 19.54 4.99
CA LEU A 33 24.20 18.84 6.27
C LEU A 33 23.24 19.30 7.38
N HIS A 34 22.79 20.57 7.35
CA HIS A 34 21.90 21.13 8.38
C HIS A 34 20.44 21.25 7.93
N ASN A 35 20.13 21.16 6.63
CA ASN A 35 18.77 20.85 6.25
C ASN A 35 18.56 19.35 6.43
N PRO A 36 17.62 18.92 7.27
CA PRO A 36 17.30 17.50 7.40
C PRO A 36 16.74 17.04 6.06
N VAL A 37 17.59 16.45 5.21
CA VAL A 37 17.13 15.69 4.06
C VAL A 37 16.25 14.61 4.64
N LYS A 38 14.93 14.71 4.41
CA LYS A 38 13.96 13.74 4.90
C LYS A 38 14.12 12.46 4.10
N VAL A 39 15.12 11.66 4.48
CA VAL A 39 15.32 10.32 3.94
C VAL A 39 14.27 9.43 4.59
N VAL A 40 13.16 9.23 3.90
CA VAL A 40 12.16 8.24 4.30
C VAL A 40 12.65 6.88 3.82
N THR A 41 13.27 6.12 4.71
CA THR A 41 13.68 4.75 4.42
C THR A 41 12.44 3.87 4.37
N VAL A 42 11.94 3.62 3.17
CA VAL A 42 10.76 2.80 2.95
C VAL A 42 11.15 1.36 2.74
N ASN A 43 10.62 0.44 3.55
CA ASN A 43 10.72 -0.98 3.27
C ASN A 43 9.79 -1.33 2.11
N LYS A 44 10.34 -1.39 0.90
CA LYS A 44 9.60 -1.68 -0.34
C LYS A 44 8.79 -2.98 -0.23
N SER A 45 9.34 -4.02 0.38
CA SER A 45 8.66 -5.31 0.53
C SER A 45 7.38 -5.23 1.36
N VAL A 46 7.35 -4.38 2.39
CA VAL A 46 6.15 -4.16 3.21
C VAL A 46 5.08 -3.39 2.44
N TRP A 47 5.49 -2.44 1.60
CA TRP A 47 4.57 -1.70 0.73
C TRP A 47 3.98 -2.57 -0.38
N ASP A 48 4.83 -3.36 -1.05
CA ASP A 48 4.40 -4.30 -2.09
C ASP A 48 3.43 -5.34 -1.49
N TYR A 49 3.72 -5.83 -0.27
CA TYR A 49 2.80 -6.70 0.46
C TYR A 49 1.44 -6.04 0.73
N ALA A 50 1.43 -4.81 1.23
CA ALA A 50 0.19 -4.08 1.50
C ALA A 50 -0.63 -3.85 0.23
N LEU A 51 0.03 -3.50 -0.88
CA LEU A 51 -0.61 -3.32 -2.18
C LEU A 51 -1.26 -4.63 -2.68
N LEU A 52 -0.52 -5.74 -2.61
CA LEU A 52 -1.03 -7.06 -2.99
C LEU A 52 -2.24 -7.43 -2.13
N LEU A 53 -2.17 -7.21 -0.82
CA LEU A 53 -3.26 -7.51 0.12
C LEU A 53 -4.53 -6.70 -0.21
N SER A 54 -4.40 -5.41 -0.55
CA SER A 54 -5.52 -4.60 -1.01
C SER A 54 -6.14 -5.15 -2.30
N GLY A 55 -5.31 -5.56 -3.26
CA GLY A 55 -5.78 -6.19 -4.51
C GLY A 55 -6.55 -7.49 -4.25
N PHE A 56 -6.04 -8.35 -3.37
CA PHE A 56 -6.73 -9.57 -2.94
C PHE A 56 -8.07 -9.25 -2.28
N PHE A 57 -8.16 -8.25 -1.41
CA PHE A 57 -9.40 -7.87 -0.75
C PHE A 57 -10.51 -7.49 -1.73
N GLU A 58 -10.19 -6.77 -2.80
CA GLU A 58 -11.16 -6.44 -3.85
C GLU A 58 -11.65 -7.70 -4.59
N GLN A 59 -10.74 -8.64 -4.87
CA GLN A 59 -11.12 -9.93 -5.46
C GLN A 59 -12.04 -10.74 -4.53
N PHE A 60 -11.75 -10.78 -3.23
CA PHE A 60 -12.59 -11.42 -2.21
C PHE A 60 -14.01 -10.86 -2.23
N ARG A 61 -14.12 -9.53 -2.28
CA ARG A 61 -15.40 -8.83 -2.34
C ARG A 61 -16.17 -9.15 -3.62
N ALA A 62 -15.50 -9.14 -4.78
CA ALA A 62 -16.11 -9.48 -6.05
C ALA A 62 -16.69 -10.90 -6.07
N ILE A 63 -15.93 -11.89 -5.58
CA ILE A 63 -16.37 -13.29 -5.46
C ILE A 63 -17.62 -13.37 -4.56
N LYS A 64 -17.58 -12.74 -3.37
CA LYS A 64 -18.73 -12.68 -2.46
C LYS A 64 -19.97 -12.07 -3.12
N THR A 65 -19.82 -10.94 -3.82
CA THR A 65 -20.94 -10.28 -4.49
C THR A 65 -21.53 -11.17 -5.59
N ASN A 66 -20.69 -11.85 -6.38
CA ASN A 66 -21.15 -12.76 -7.43
C ASN A 66 -21.86 -13.98 -6.85
N TYR A 67 -21.30 -14.58 -5.79
CA TYR A 67 -21.94 -15.68 -5.05
C TYR A 67 -23.35 -15.30 -4.59
N ASN A 68 -23.50 -14.16 -3.92
CA ASN A 68 -24.79 -13.69 -3.43
C ASN A 68 -25.79 -13.45 -4.56
N ARG A 69 -25.35 -12.82 -5.66
CA ARG A 69 -26.20 -12.56 -6.83
C ARG A 69 -26.70 -13.86 -7.46
N VAL A 70 -25.81 -14.83 -7.66
CA VAL A 70 -26.17 -16.15 -8.19
C VAL A 70 -27.15 -16.85 -7.26
N PHE A 71 -26.88 -16.86 -5.95
CA PHE A 71 -27.78 -17.48 -4.97
C PHE A 71 -29.18 -16.86 -4.98
N HIS A 72 -29.28 -15.53 -4.99
CA HIS A 72 -30.57 -14.84 -5.09
C HIS A 72 -31.29 -15.14 -6.41
N ALA A 73 -30.56 -15.21 -7.53
CA ALA A 73 -31.14 -15.61 -8.81
C ALA A 73 -31.67 -17.05 -8.78
N LEU A 74 -30.94 -17.98 -8.15
CA LEU A 74 -31.38 -19.35 -7.99
C LEU A 74 -32.62 -19.47 -7.09
N ILE A 75 -32.67 -18.74 -5.97
CA ILE A 75 -33.85 -18.69 -5.10
C ILE A 75 -35.08 -18.22 -5.88
N ARG A 76 -34.93 -17.13 -6.65
CA ARG A 76 -36.04 -16.55 -7.42
C ARG A 76 -36.60 -17.51 -8.46
N ASN A 77 -35.75 -18.32 -9.10
CA ASN A 77 -36.17 -19.18 -10.21
C ASN A 77 -36.57 -20.60 -9.77
N PHE A 78 -35.92 -21.16 -8.75
CA PHE A 78 -36.04 -22.58 -8.40
C PHE A 78 -36.53 -22.83 -6.97
N GLY A 79 -36.68 -21.77 -6.17
CA GLY A 79 -36.99 -21.88 -4.75
C GLY A 79 -35.77 -22.24 -3.91
N GLU A 80 -35.89 -21.99 -2.61
CA GLU A 80 -34.75 -22.01 -1.69
C GLU A 80 -34.09 -23.39 -1.55
N GLN A 81 -34.88 -24.46 -1.43
CA GLN A 81 -34.32 -25.81 -1.27
C GLN A 81 -33.48 -26.25 -2.47
N LYS A 82 -33.98 -26.01 -3.69
CA LYS A 82 -33.24 -26.35 -4.93
C LYS A 82 -32.02 -25.46 -5.11
N ALA A 83 -32.12 -24.17 -4.80
CA ALA A 83 -30.99 -23.25 -4.84
C ALA A 83 -29.85 -23.72 -3.92
N ARG A 84 -30.17 -24.11 -2.67
CA ARG A 84 -29.17 -24.65 -1.73
C ARG A 84 -28.51 -25.93 -2.26
N PHE A 85 -29.29 -26.84 -2.84
CA PHE A 85 -28.74 -28.06 -3.46
C PHE A 85 -27.80 -27.74 -4.61
N MET A 86 -28.18 -26.82 -5.50
CA MET A 86 -27.34 -26.39 -6.63
C MET A 86 -26.04 -25.71 -6.17
N MET A 87 -26.09 -24.92 -5.10
CA MET A 87 -24.91 -24.25 -4.54
C MET A 87 -23.90 -25.20 -3.89
N LYS A 88 -24.24 -26.47 -3.65
CA LYS A 88 -23.26 -27.45 -3.13
C LYS A 88 -22.03 -27.60 -4.03
N ILE A 89 -22.16 -27.33 -5.33
CA ILE A 89 -21.03 -27.41 -6.27
C ILE A 89 -19.87 -26.46 -5.92
N VAL A 90 -20.15 -25.35 -5.21
CA VAL A 90 -19.14 -24.37 -4.78
C VAL A 90 -18.82 -24.46 -3.29
N GLU A 91 -19.39 -25.42 -2.56
CA GLU A 91 -19.28 -25.50 -1.10
C GLU A 91 -17.83 -25.70 -0.65
N GLU A 92 -17.13 -26.69 -1.21
CA GLU A 92 -15.73 -26.98 -0.83
C GLU A 92 -14.80 -25.84 -1.22
N SER A 93 -14.93 -25.29 -2.44
CA SER A 93 -14.12 -24.13 -2.86
C SER A 93 -14.36 -22.90 -1.98
N THR A 94 -15.61 -22.68 -1.52
CA THR A 94 -15.94 -21.58 -0.59
C THR A 94 -15.31 -21.82 0.78
N ARG A 95 -15.24 -23.08 1.23
CA ARG A 95 -14.57 -23.47 2.48
C ARG A 95 -13.06 -23.25 2.40
N GLU A 96 -12.40 -23.75 1.36
CA GLU A 96 -10.96 -23.55 1.12
C GLU A 96 -10.61 -22.06 1.06
N PHE A 97 -11.44 -21.28 0.37
CA PHE A 97 -11.30 -19.84 0.28
C PHE A 97 -11.40 -19.14 1.64
N ALA A 98 -12.34 -19.55 2.50
CA ALA A 98 -12.46 -19.02 3.85
C ALA A 98 -11.22 -19.37 4.70
N LEU A 99 -10.67 -20.57 4.57
CA LEU A 99 -9.43 -20.98 5.24
C LEU A 99 -8.24 -20.15 4.77
N GLY A 100 -8.12 -19.92 3.46
CA GLY A 100 -7.07 -19.07 2.89
C GLY A 100 -7.15 -17.62 3.40
N LYS A 101 -8.37 -17.07 3.50
CA LYS A 101 -8.59 -15.74 4.09
C LYS A 101 -8.09 -15.67 5.55
N LEU A 102 -8.44 -16.66 6.37
CA LEU A 102 -8.01 -16.72 7.78
C LEU A 102 -6.49 -16.80 7.90
N GLU A 103 -5.84 -17.57 7.04
CA GLU A 103 -4.38 -17.69 7.02
C GLU A 103 -3.71 -16.36 6.64
N ILE A 104 -4.24 -15.65 5.64
CA ILE A 104 -3.78 -14.30 5.26
C ILE A 104 -3.95 -13.32 6.43
N GLU A 105 -5.08 -13.36 7.13
CA GLU A 105 -5.31 -12.51 8.31
C GLU A 105 -4.32 -12.83 9.44
N ARG A 106 -4.04 -14.12 9.69
CA ARG A 106 -3.04 -14.57 10.67
C ARG A 106 -1.64 -14.07 10.32
N LEU A 107 -1.20 -14.27 9.07
CA LEU A 107 0.12 -13.81 8.61
C LEU A 107 0.25 -12.29 8.66
N THR A 108 -0.82 -11.57 8.33
CA THR A 108 -0.85 -10.10 8.40
C THR A 108 -0.73 -9.61 9.85
N ALA A 109 -1.39 -10.26 10.80
CA ALA A 109 -1.26 -9.95 12.22
C ALA A 109 0.19 -10.15 12.71
N GLN A 110 0.81 -11.27 12.35
CA GLN A 110 2.22 -11.56 12.69
C GLN A 110 3.19 -10.55 12.07
N LEU A 111 2.95 -10.13 10.84
CA LEU A 111 3.76 -9.11 10.17
C LEU A 111 3.62 -7.75 10.86
N LYS A 112 2.38 -7.38 11.24
CA LYS A 112 2.11 -6.14 11.98
C LYS A 112 2.84 -6.09 13.33
N GLU A 113 2.86 -7.19 14.08
CA GLU A 113 3.62 -7.28 15.34
C GLU A 113 5.14 -7.14 15.14
N ARG A 114 5.68 -7.66 14.04
CA ARG A 114 7.11 -7.56 13.71
C ARG A 114 7.52 -6.20 13.16
N CYS A 115 6.61 -5.50 12.48
CA CYS A 115 6.90 -4.23 11.80
C CYS A 115 6.56 -2.98 12.62
N LEU A 116 5.81 -3.11 13.73
CA LEU A 116 5.57 -2.00 14.64
C LEU A 116 6.69 -1.93 15.70
N PRO A 117 7.34 -0.78 15.92
CA PRO A 117 8.19 -0.60 17.08
C PRO A 117 7.33 -0.69 18.35
N ARG A 118 7.90 -1.27 19.42
CA ARG A 118 7.30 -1.25 20.77
C ARG A 118 7.26 0.17 21.33
#